data_AF-A0A8I2YYS6-F1
#
_entry.id   AF-A0A8I2YYS6-F1
#
_cell.length_a   1.000
_cell.length_b   1.000
_cell.length_c   1.000
_cell.angle_alpha   90.00
_cell.angle_beta   90.00
_cell.angle_gamma   90.00
#
_symmetry.space_group_name_H-M   'P 1'
#
loop_
_entity.id
_entity.type
_entity.pdbx_description
1 polymer ?
#
loop_
_entity_poly.entity_id
_entity_poly.type
_entity_poly.pdbx_seq_one_letter_code
_entity_poly.pdbx_strand_id
1 'polypeptide(L)'
;MAALALHQTRSFLSTFRLPWMRPTSAPAIFGSQAPFNLALPILQPLLDLLPAIVLAVPKSKISHSRKSMRSANKGLKDKQSTSHSVLTAVYIVNCPACGEAKLAHRACRTCYDTIIANFRQQSKQPSSGTLSNTIKTATKPSP
;
A
#
# COMPACT_ATOMS: atom_id res chain seq x y z
N MET A 1 -0.32 -24.83 -27.23
CA MET A 1 -0.38 -24.63 -28.69
C MET A 1 -1.69 -23.98 -29.05
N ALA A 2 -1.67 -22.69 -29.43
CA ALA A 2 -2.62 -22.06 -30.33
C ALA A 2 -2.19 -20.60 -30.47
N ALA A 3 -1.49 -20.29 -31.54
CA ALA A 3 -1.19 -18.94 -31.99
C ALA A 3 -2.24 -18.56 -33.04
N LEU A 4 -2.82 -17.36 -32.92
CA LEU A 4 -3.46 -16.68 -34.04
C LEU A 4 -2.96 -15.24 -34.05
N ALA A 5 -2.32 -14.91 -35.17
CA ALA A 5 -1.71 -13.64 -35.50
C ALA A 5 -2.62 -12.82 -36.43
N LEU A 6 -2.20 -11.55 -36.64
CA LEU A 6 -2.61 -10.58 -37.68
C LEU A 6 -3.91 -9.82 -37.36
N HIS A 7 -4.01 -8.49 -37.47
CA HIS A 7 -3.45 -7.51 -38.43
C HIS A 7 -3.30 -6.14 -37.72
N GLN A 8 -2.21 -5.38 -37.83
CA GLN A 8 -1.71 -4.59 -38.97
C GLN A 8 -2.60 -3.38 -39.37
N THR A 9 -2.09 -2.19 -39.01
CA THR A 9 -2.19 -0.85 -39.62
C THR A 9 -3.55 -0.24 -39.95
N ARG A 10 -3.86 0.88 -39.28
CA ARG A 10 -4.57 2.01 -39.91
C ARG A 10 -3.84 3.33 -39.64
N SER A 11 -3.18 3.76 -40.70
CA SER A 11 -2.75 5.10 -41.10
C SER A 11 -3.40 6.30 -40.38
N PHE A 12 -2.58 7.06 -39.64
CA PHE A 12 -2.86 8.45 -39.30
C PHE A 12 -2.14 9.36 -40.32
N LEU A 13 -2.83 9.67 -41.41
CA LEU A 13 -2.50 10.84 -42.23
C LEU A 13 -3.08 12.06 -41.49
N SER A 14 -2.24 12.78 -40.75
CA SER A 14 -2.58 14.12 -40.27
C SER A 14 -1.80 15.15 -41.06
N THR A 15 -2.38 15.52 -42.19
CA THR A 15 -1.95 16.65 -43.00
C THR A 15 -2.50 17.92 -42.35
N PHE A 16 -1.71 18.58 -41.50
CA PHE A 16 -1.94 19.96 -41.12
C PHE A 16 -0.78 20.82 -41.63
N ARG A 17 -0.84 21.14 -42.93
CA ARG A 17 -0.20 22.35 -43.46
C ARG A 17 -1.16 23.52 -43.24
N LEU A 18 -0.76 24.48 -42.42
CA LEU A 18 -1.20 25.87 -42.56
C LEU A 18 0.03 26.78 -42.39
N PRO A 19 0.34 27.63 -43.39
CA PRO A 19 1.40 28.62 -43.29
C PRO A 19 0.82 29.86 -42.63
N TRP A 20 1.17 30.13 -41.37
CA TRP A 20 0.70 31.36 -40.73
C TRP A 20 1.69 32.50 -40.98
N MET A 21 1.11 33.57 -41.49
CA MET A 21 1.71 34.79 -41.99
C MET A 21 2.68 35.44 -41.00
N ARG A 22 3.75 36.00 -41.57
CA ARG A 22 4.54 37.07 -40.95
C ARG A 22 3.67 38.30 -40.68
N PRO A 23 3.92 39.02 -39.57
CA PRO A 23 4.00 40.48 -39.69
C PRO A 23 5.26 41.06 -39.03
N THR A 24 5.94 41.86 -39.85
CA THR A 24 6.35 43.25 -39.63
C THR A 24 6.94 43.71 -38.29
N SER A 25 8.05 44.42 -38.47
CA SER A 25 8.97 45.08 -37.54
C SER A 25 8.40 46.23 -36.68
N ALA A 26 8.91 46.26 -35.43
CA ALA A 26 9.22 47.43 -34.55
C ALA A 26 8.06 48.28 -33.98
N PRO A 27 8.22 49.01 -32.84
CA PRO A 27 9.43 49.26 -32.04
C PRO A 27 9.32 48.88 -30.55
N ALA A 28 10.48 48.90 -29.88
CA ALA A 28 10.62 48.77 -28.43
C ALA A 28 9.88 49.90 -27.70
N ILE A 29 8.78 49.55 -27.01
CA ILE A 29 8.27 50.34 -25.90
C ILE A 29 9.03 49.85 -24.68
N PHE A 30 10.00 50.65 -24.23
CA PHE A 30 10.61 50.50 -22.91
C PHE A 30 9.51 50.71 -21.87
N GLY A 31 8.84 49.63 -21.49
CA GLY A 31 8.01 49.58 -20.30
C GLY A 31 8.89 49.83 -19.10
N SER A 32 8.73 51.00 -18.49
CA SER A 32 9.22 51.32 -17.15
C SER A 32 8.74 50.23 -16.18
N GLN A 33 9.61 49.26 -15.89
CA GLN A 33 9.40 48.33 -14.80
C GLN A 33 9.81 49.08 -13.54
N ALA A 34 8.89 49.83 -12.96
CA ALA A 34 8.99 50.13 -11.53
C ALA A 34 8.77 48.79 -10.81
N PRO A 35 9.79 48.21 -10.14
CA PRO A 35 9.51 47.09 -9.27
C PRO A 35 8.61 47.62 -8.16
N PHE A 36 7.43 47.01 -8.00
CA PHE A 36 6.61 47.15 -6.81
C PHE A 36 7.43 46.64 -5.63
N ASN A 37 8.29 47.49 -5.09
CA ASN A 37 9.09 47.23 -3.91
C ASN A 37 8.18 47.40 -2.70
N LEU A 38 7.32 46.40 -2.47
CA LEU A 38 6.63 46.18 -1.21
C LEU A 38 7.68 45.75 -0.17
N ALA A 39 8.57 46.68 0.18
CA ALA A 39 9.62 46.52 1.17
C ALA A 39 9.03 46.61 2.58
N LEU A 40 8.21 45.62 2.93
CA LEU A 40 7.82 45.33 4.31
C LEU A 40 8.76 44.20 4.79
N PRO A 41 9.73 44.49 5.67
CA PRO A 41 10.78 43.53 6.08
C PRO A 41 10.23 42.27 6.78
N ILE A 42 8.97 42.32 7.21
CA ILE A 42 8.26 41.24 7.91
C ILE A 42 7.81 40.14 6.92
N LEU A 43 7.69 40.44 5.63
CA LEU A 43 7.23 39.51 4.60
C LEU A 43 8.40 38.82 3.85
N GLN A 44 9.64 39.30 3.97
CA GLN A 44 10.82 38.64 3.37
C GLN A 44 10.92 37.11 3.61
N PRO A 45 10.62 36.57 4.82
CA PRO A 45 10.66 35.11 5.01
C PRO A 45 9.54 34.37 4.27
N LEU A 46 8.38 35.01 4.03
CA LEU A 46 7.29 34.39 3.27
C LEU A 46 7.63 34.35 1.78
N LEU A 47 8.26 35.40 1.27
CA LEU A 47 8.68 35.52 -0.13
C LEU A 47 9.69 34.44 -0.53
N ASP A 48 10.53 33.99 0.42
CA ASP A 48 11.51 32.91 0.23
C ASP A 48 10.87 31.51 0.27
N LEU A 49 9.75 31.35 1.00
CA LEU A 49 9.00 30.08 1.07
C LEU A 49 8.04 29.87 -0.11
N LEU A 50 7.52 30.95 -0.71
CA LEU A 50 6.58 30.89 -1.84
C LEU A 50 7.10 30.16 -3.10
N PRO A 51 8.36 30.33 -3.57
CA PRO A 51 8.83 29.61 -4.76
C PRO A 51 8.83 28.09 -4.55
N ALA A 52 9.20 27.61 -3.37
CA ALA A 52 9.18 26.18 -3.06
C ALA A 52 7.74 25.65 -3.07
N ILE A 53 6.78 26.41 -2.52
CA ILE A 53 5.37 26.01 -2.47
C ILE A 53 4.74 26.02 -3.87
N VAL A 54 5.00 27.04 -4.68
CA VAL A 54 4.44 27.17 -6.04
C VAL A 54 5.05 26.13 -7.00
N LEU A 55 6.33 25.76 -6.81
CA LEU A 55 6.99 24.72 -7.61
C LEU A 55 6.73 23.29 -7.13
N ALA A 56 6.33 23.09 -5.86
CA ALA A 56 5.99 21.78 -5.31
C ALA A 56 4.62 21.26 -5.77
N VAL A 57 3.77 22.11 -6.34
CA VAL A 57 2.44 21.70 -6.83
C VAL A 57 2.59 20.93 -8.16
N PRO A 58 1.88 19.80 -8.33
CA PRO A 58 1.85 19.09 -9.60
C PRO A 58 1.46 20.02 -10.75
N LYS A 59 2.39 20.24 -11.68
CA LYS A 59 2.20 21.17 -12.80
C LYS A 59 1.01 20.81 -13.69
N SER A 60 0.65 19.53 -13.77
CA SER A 60 -0.47 19.03 -14.57
C SER A 60 -1.11 17.79 -13.96
N LYS A 61 -2.37 17.53 -14.33
CA LYS A 61 -3.09 16.32 -13.95
C LYS A 61 -2.38 15.07 -14.51
N ILE A 62 -2.13 14.09 -13.64
CA ILE A 62 -1.51 12.82 -14.02
C ILE A 62 -2.52 11.98 -14.81
N SER A 63 -2.09 11.36 -15.92
CA SER A 63 -2.95 10.47 -16.71
C SER A 63 -3.28 9.17 -15.96
N HIS A 64 -4.41 8.56 -16.28
CA HIS A 64 -4.83 7.28 -15.69
C HIS A 64 -3.75 6.20 -15.82
N SER A 65 -3.12 6.09 -17.00
CA SER A 65 -2.00 5.17 -17.25
C SER A 65 -0.81 5.42 -16.31
N ARG A 66 -0.37 6.68 -16.16
CA ARG A 66 0.74 7.03 -15.24
C ARG A 66 0.41 6.73 -13.77
N LYS A 67 -0.85 6.88 -13.36
CA LYS A 67 -1.30 6.51 -12.01
C LYS A 67 -1.27 4.98 -11.83
N SER A 68 -1.80 4.24 -12.81
CA SER A 68 -1.87 2.77 -12.79
C SER A 68 -0.49 2.12 -12.71
N MET A 69 0.48 2.55 -13.53
CA MET A 69 1.85 2.02 -13.47
C MET A 69 2.50 2.24 -12.10
N ARG A 70 2.26 3.39 -11.46
CA ARG A 70 2.81 3.68 -10.14
C ARG A 70 2.19 2.80 -9.05
N SER A 71 0.91 2.43 -9.15
CA SER A 71 0.25 1.56 -8.17
C SER A 71 0.42 0.06 -8.45
N ALA A 72 0.64 -0.34 -9.70
CA ALA A 72 0.71 -1.75 -10.11
C ALA A 72 1.83 -2.53 -9.41
N ASN A 73 2.97 -1.88 -9.14
CA ASN A 73 4.12 -2.51 -8.50
C ASN A 73 4.01 -2.60 -6.97
N LYS A 74 2.87 -2.20 -6.40
CA LYS A 74 2.60 -2.16 -4.95
C LYS A 74 1.50 -3.14 -4.56
N GLY A 75 1.52 -4.34 -5.13
CA GLY A 75 0.60 -5.42 -4.78
C GLY A 75 0.84 -5.96 -3.37
N LEU A 76 -0.21 -6.55 -2.78
CA LEU A 76 -0.09 -7.35 -1.57
C LEU A 76 0.75 -8.58 -1.90
N LYS A 77 1.85 -8.78 -1.16
CA LYS A 77 2.66 -9.99 -1.32
C LYS A 77 1.93 -11.14 -0.65
N ASP A 78 1.51 -12.12 -1.44
CA ASP A 78 0.87 -13.33 -0.93
C ASP A 78 1.89 -14.15 -0.15
N LYS A 79 1.70 -14.20 1.16
CA LYS A 79 2.39 -15.17 2.01
C LYS A 79 1.67 -16.50 1.83
N GLN A 80 2.02 -17.23 0.78
CA GLN A 80 1.33 -18.47 0.46
C GLN A 80 1.41 -19.44 1.64
N SER A 81 0.23 -19.92 1.98
CA SER A 81 -0.13 -20.51 3.27
C SER A 81 -0.47 -21.99 3.16
N THR A 82 -0.46 -22.53 1.95
CA THR A 82 -0.95 -23.88 1.66
C THR A 82 -0.23 -24.39 0.42
N SER A 83 0.69 -25.33 0.64
CA SER A 83 1.20 -26.35 -0.31
C SER A 83 1.76 -25.92 -1.68
N HIS A 84 3.02 -26.28 -1.92
CA HIS A 84 3.58 -26.60 -3.25
C HIS A 84 4.20 -25.47 -4.11
N SER A 85 4.92 -24.52 -3.50
CA SER A 85 6.05 -23.86 -4.17
C SER A 85 7.24 -23.82 -3.21
N VAL A 86 8.19 -24.71 -3.44
CA VAL A 86 9.28 -25.09 -2.52
C VAL A 86 10.32 -23.98 -2.31
N LEU A 87 10.20 -22.82 -2.97
CA LEU A 87 11.32 -21.88 -3.03
C LEU A 87 11.19 -20.53 -2.31
N THR A 88 10.07 -20.10 -1.75
CA THR A 88 10.10 -18.86 -0.93
C THR A 88 8.86 -18.65 -0.04
N ALA A 89 9.07 -18.61 1.28
CA ALA A 89 8.16 -18.26 2.39
C ALA A 89 7.25 -19.35 3.01
N VAL A 90 7.77 -20.01 4.06
CA VAL A 90 7.06 -20.90 5.01
C VAL A 90 6.41 -20.04 6.10
N TYR A 91 5.11 -19.73 6.06
CA TYR A 91 4.49 -18.96 7.16
C TYR A 91 3.10 -19.40 7.63
N ILE A 92 2.58 -20.55 7.20
CA ILE A 92 1.44 -21.21 7.85
C ILE A 92 1.84 -22.63 8.24
N VAL A 93 1.63 -22.95 9.53
CA VAL A 93 1.95 -24.23 10.16
C VAL A 93 0.71 -24.68 10.91
N ASN A 94 0.46 -25.98 10.99
CA ASN A 94 -0.64 -26.52 11.78
C ASN A 94 -0.37 -26.35 13.29
N CYS A 95 -1.42 -26.01 14.04
CA CYS A 95 -1.35 -25.94 15.49
C CYS A 95 -1.28 -27.36 16.07
N PRO A 96 -0.34 -27.66 16.98
CA PRO A 96 -0.24 -29.00 17.57
C PRO A 96 -1.38 -29.35 18.53
N ALA A 97 -2.13 -28.35 19.03
CA ALA A 97 -3.23 -28.58 19.98
C ALA A 97 -4.58 -28.79 19.27
N CYS A 98 -4.96 -27.88 18.35
CA CYS A 98 -6.26 -27.92 17.68
C CYS A 98 -6.21 -28.35 16.21
N GLY A 99 -5.02 -28.49 15.60
CA GLY A 99 -4.86 -28.86 14.19
C GLY A 99 -5.10 -27.72 13.19
N GLU A 100 -5.62 -26.58 13.62
CA GLU A 100 -5.89 -25.44 12.73
C GLU A 100 -4.64 -24.77 12.18
N ALA A 101 -4.77 -24.16 11.00
CA ALA A 101 -3.73 -23.36 10.37
C ALA A 101 -3.40 -22.10 11.21
N LYS A 102 -2.18 -22.00 11.71
CA LYS A 102 -1.67 -20.82 12.44
C LYS A 102 -0.49 -20.18 11.70
N LEU A 103 -0.24 -18.91 11.98
CA LEU A 103 0.96 -18.23 11.50
C LEU A 103 2.21 -18.76 12.22
N ALA A 104 3.31 -18.93 11.51
CA ALA A 104 4.58 -19.32 12.13
C ALA A 104 5.00 -18.31 13.21
N HIS A 105 5.55 -18.81 14.32
CA HIS A 105 5.99 -18.04 15.50
C HIS A 105 4.90 -17.25 16.24
N ARG A 106 3.61 -17.44 15.93
CA ARG A 106 2.51 -16.89 16.72
C ARG A 106 1.71 -18.01 17.39
N ALA A 107 1.14 -17.70 18.56
CA ALA A 107 0.16 -18.57 19.20
C ALA A 107 -1.08 -18.69 18.31
N CYS A 108 -1.72 -19.85 18.34
CA CYS A 108 -2.98 -20.06 17.63
C CYS A 108 -4.08 -19.20 18.26
N ARG A 109 -4.88 -18.51 17.44
CA ARG A 109 -5.94 -17.62 17.92
C ARG A 109 -6.99 -18.38 18.73
N THR A 110 -7.49 -19.49 18.21
CA THR A 110 -8.54 -20.29 18.84
C THR A 110 -8.09 -20.90 20.18
N CYS A 111 -6.90 -21.48 20.25
CA CYS A 111 -6.35 -21.96 21.52
C CYS A 111 -6.13 -20.83 22.53
N TYR A 112 -5.62 -19.67 22.08
CA TYR A 112 -5.39 -18.54 22.99
C TYR A 112 -6.69 -17.99 23.58
N ASP A 113 -7.71 -17.83 22.75
CA ASP A 113 -9.00 -17.28 23.16
C ASP A 113 -9.73 -18.22 24.13
N THR A 114 -9.71 -19.53 23.87
CA THR A 114 -10.29 -20.55 24.76
C THR A 114 -9.60 -20.60 26.12
N ILE A 115 -8.27 -20.59 26.15
CA ILE A 115 -7.48 -20.59 27.39
C ILE A 115 -7.80 -19.35 28.23
N ILE A 116 -7.84 -18.16 27.60
CA ILE A 116 -8.16 -16.91 28.31
C ILE A 116 -9.60 -16.88 28.80
N ALA A 117 -10.55 -17.37 28.00
CA ALA A 117 -11.94 -17.49 28.42
C ALA A 117 -12.05 -18.36 29.68
N ASN A 118 -11.36 -19.50 29.70
CA ASN A 118 -11.33 -20.39 30.86
C ASN A 118 -10.72 -19.71 32.09
N PHE A 119 -9.61 -18.99 31.95
CA PHE A 119 -9.02 -18.25 33.07
C PHE A 119 -9.94 -17.16 33.61
N ARG A 120 -10.67 -16.45 32.74
CA ARG A 120 -11.66 -15.43 33.16
C ARG A 120 -12.86 -16.03 33.88
N GLN A 121 -13.29 -17.23 33.48
CA GLN A 121 -14.36 -17.95 34.17
C GLN A 121 -13.90 -18.41 35.56
N GLN A 122 -12.69 -18.98 35.65
CA GLN A 122 -12.11 -19.42 36.92
C GLN A 122 -11.96 -18.26 37.92
N SER A 123 -11.52 -17.08 37.47
CA SER A 123 -11.39 -15.91 38.34
C SER A 123 -12.73 -15.32 38.80
N LYS A 124 -13.81 -15.57 38.06
CA LYS A 124 -15.17 -15.11 38.40
C LYS A 124 -15.88 -16.03 39.38
N GLN A 125 -15.43 -17.27 39.54
CA GLN A 125 -15.99 -18.15 40.55
C GLN A 125 -15.52 -17.65 41.92
N PRO A 126 -16.40 -17.11 42.78
CA PRO A 126 -16.03 -16.86 44.17
C PRO A 126 -15.71 -18.22 44.78
N SER A 127 -14.59 -18.31 45.49
CA SER A 127 -14.05 -19.53 46.08
C SER A 127 -15.06 -20.31 46.95
N SER A 128 -15.89 -21.15 46.33
CA SER A 128 -16.54 -22.28 46.99
C SER A 128 -15.59 -23.47 46.86
N GLY A 129 -14.60 -23.49 47.75
CA GLY A 129 -13.70 -24.63 47.86
C GLY A 129 -14.48 -25.90 48.16
N THR A 130 -14.42 -26.88 47.27
CA THR A 130 -14.46 -28.31 47.59
C THR A 130 -13.90 -29.10 46.41
N LEU A 131 -12.68 -29.61 46.60
CA LEU A 131 -12.11 -30.86 46.09
C LEU A 131 -12.30 -31.22 44.61
N SER A 132 -11.20 -31.23 43.86
CA SER A 132 -10.98 -32.22 42.80
C SER A 132 -9.49 -32.56 42.69
N ASN A 133 -8.98 -33.18 43.77
CA ASN A 133 -7.97 -34.21 43.60
C ASN A 133 -8.66 -35.39 42.90
N THR A 134 -8.54 -35.46 41.58
CA THR A 134 -8.81 -36.69 40.85
C THR A 134 -7.65 -36.94 39.91
N ILE A 135 -6.57 -37.40 40.54
CA ILE A 135 -5.64 -38.34 39.94
C ILE A 135 -6.48 -39.54 39.45
N LYS A 136 -6.89 -39.56 38.18
CA LYS A 136 -7.33 -40.74 37.43
C LYS A 136 -6.91 -40.54 35.96
N THR A 137 -5.71 -40.97 35.59
CA THR A 137 -5.38 -42.31 35.05
C THR A 137 -5.59 -42.42 33.53
N ALA A 138 -4.50 -42.82 32.87
CA ALA A 138 -4.43 -43.57 31.61
C ALA A 138 -4.76 -42.84 30.30
N THR A 139 -3.71 -42.57 29.51
CA THR A 139 -3.53 -43.28 28.23
C THR A 139 -2.06 -43.27 27.84
N LYS A 140 -1.49 -44.49 27.87
CA LYS A 140 -0.18 -44.89 27.37
C LYS A 140 -0.16 -44.77 25.84
N PRO A 141 0.89 -44.23 25.21
CA PRO A 141 1.10 -44.42 23.77
C PRO A 141 1.82 -45.76 23.55
N SER A 142 1.30 -46.60 22.66
CA SER A 142 2.03 -47.76 22.14
C SER A 142 1.36 -48.29 20.88
N PRO A 143 2.11 -48.90 19.95
CA PRO A 143 3.44 -48.54 19.43
C PRO A 143 3.37 -47.68 18.16
#